data_AF-A0A424HY61-F1
#
_entry.id   AF-A0A424HY61-F1
#
_cell.length_a   1.000
_cell.length_b   1.000
_cell.length_c   1.000
_cell.angle_alpha   90.00
_cell.angle_beta   90.00
_cell.angle_gamma   90.00
#
_symmetry.space_group_name_H-M   'P 1'
#
loop_
_entity.id
_entity.type
_entity.pdbx_description
1 polymer ?
#
loop_
_entity_poly.entity_id
_entity_poly.type
_entity_poly.pdbx_seq_one_letter_code
_entity_poly.pdbx_strand_id
1 'polypeptide(L)' 'MANRPAVADQRIAYQQAANDFFEQAQDQAHHGLISEAGLLILKGLAQERRARMSGPQVMQLIKPRI' A
#
# COMPACT_ATOMS: atom_id res chain seq x y z
N MET A 1 -22.15 12.04 -17.84
CA MET A 1 -21.18 10.94 -17.91
C MET A 1 -19.77 11.53 -18.06
N ALA A 2 -18.98 11.66 -16.98
CA ALA A 2 -17.62 12.23 -17.04
C ALA A 2 -16.71 11.82 -15.85
N ASN A 3 -16.84 10.61 -15.30
CA ASN A 3 -16.17 10.22 -14.04
C ASN A 3 -15.07 9.14 -14.19
N ARG A 4 -14.62 8.84 -15.42
CA ARG A 4 -13.62 7.77 -15.69
C ARG A 4 -12.14 8.17 -15.60
N PRO A 5 -11.68 9.36 -16.02
CA PRO A 5 -10.25 9.68 -15.97
C PRO A 5 -9.76 9.92 -14.53
N ALA A 6 -10.51 10.67 -13.73
CA ALA A 6 -10.14 10.99 -12.35
C ALA A 6 -9.95 9.74 -11.45
N VAL A 7 -10.71 8.67 -11.69
CA VAL A 7 -10.58 7.41 -10.94
C VAL A 7 -9.32 6.64 -11.36
N ALA A 8 -8.95 6.70 -12.64
CA ALA A 8 -7.72 6.09 -13.14
C ALA A 8 -6.48 6.83 -12.60
N ASP A 9 -6.52 8.17 -12.58
CA ASP A 9 -5.44 9.02 -12.05
C ASP A 9 -5.24 8.79 -10.55
N GLN A 10 -6.33 8.67 -9.78
CA GLN A 10 -6.25 8.34 -8.35
C GLN A 10 -5.64 6.96 -8.11
N ARG A 11 -5.99 5.96 -8.93
CA ARG A 11 -5.39 4.63 -8.83
C ARG A 11 -3.88 4.67 -9.10
N ILE A 12 -3.44 5.41 -10.11
CA ILE A 12 -2.00 5.56 -10.42
C ILE A 12 -1.28 6.25 -9.27
N ALA A 13 -1.86 7.31 -8.71
CA ALA A 13 -1.30 8.01 -7.56
C ALA A 13 -1.16 7.10 -6.33
N TYR A 14 -2.17 6.27 -6.04
CA TYR A 14 -2.07 5.29 -4.96
C TYR A 14 -1.01 4.21 -5.23
N GLN A 15 -0.83 3.78 -6.48
CA GLN A 15 0.21 2.83 -6.83
C GLN A 15 1.61 3.43 -6.65
N GLN A 16 1.83 4.67 -7.09
CA GLN A 16 3.11 5.37 -6.90
C GLN A 16 3.41 5.53 -5.41
N ALA A 17 2.45 6.02 -4.63
CA ALA A 17 2.63 6.15 -3.19
C ALA A 17 2.95 4.82 -2.49
N ALA A 18 2.37 3.70 -2.95
CA ALA A 18 2.70 2.37 -2.44
C ALA A 18 4.17 2.01 -2.70
N ASN A 19 4.63 2.20 -3.94
CA ASN A 19 6.01 1.95 -4.32
C ASN A 19 6.99 2.80 -3.49
N ASP A 20 6.72 4.09 -3.34
CA ASP A 20 7.54 5.01 -2.55
C ASP A 20 7.67 4.55 -1.10
N PHE A 21 6.59 4.04 -0.49
CA PHE A 21 6.64 3.50 0.86
C PHE A 21 7.47 2.21 0.94
N PHE A 22 7.43 1.35 -0.07
CA PHE A 22 8.22 0.12 -0.08
C PHE A 22 9.71 0.38 -0.30
N GLU A 23 10.07 1.34 -1.15
CA GLU A 23 11.46 1.78 -1.31
C GLU A 23 12.01 2.35 0.01
N GLN A 24 11.24 3.21 0.69
CA GLN A 24 11.62 3.71 2.01
C GLN A 24 11.71 2.58 3.05
N ALA A 25 10.78 1.62 3.03
CA ALA A 25 10.84 0.50 3.96
C ALA A 25 12.10 -0.35 3.76
N GLN A 26 12.51 -0.55 2.50
CA GLN A 26 13.73 -1.26 2.16
C GLN A 26 14.96 -0.52 2.70
N ASP A 27 15.03 0.79 2.52
CA ASP A 27 16.11 1.63 3.04
C ASP A 27 16.21 1.55 4.59
N GLN A 28 15.08 1.70 5.29
CA GLN A 28 15.04 1.57 6.75
C GLN A 28 15.46 0.16 7.22
N ALA A 29 15.02 -0.89 6.51
CA ALA A 29 15.41 -2.26 6.83
C ALA A 29 16.92 -2.49 6.61
N HIS A 30 17.52 -1.91 5.57
CA HIS A 30 18.97 -1.94 5.35
C HIS A 30 19.75 -1.27 6.48
N HIS A 31 19.18 -0.24 7.10
CA HIS A 31 19.73 0.41 8.30
C HIS A 31 19.42 -0.31 9.62
N GLY A 32 18.73 -1.45 9.59
CA GLY A 32 18.34 -2.21 10.79
C GLY A 32 17.16 -1.60 11.56
N LEU A 33 16.49 -0.60 10.98
CA LEU A 33 15.32 0.10 11.55
C LEU A 33 14.04 -0.67 11.22
N ILE A 34 13.91 -1.85 11.84
CA ILE A 34 12.87 -2.84 11.50
C ILE A 34 11.46 -2.33 11.83
N SER A 35 11.29 -1.57 12.92
CA SER A 35 9.99 -1.04 13.31
C SER A 35 9.49 0.02 12.32
N GLU A 36 10.38 0.90 11.88
CA GLU A 36 10.12 1.96 10.91
C GLU A 36 9.83 1.36 9.53
N ALA A 37 10.63 0.37 9.10
CA ALA A 37 10.37 -0.40 7.90
C ALA A 37 8.99 -1.08 7.93
N GLY A 38 8.64 -1.71 9.06
CA GLY A 38 7.33 -2.33 9.25
C GLY A 38 6.18 -1.33 9.12
N LEU A 39 6.31 -0.14 9.71
CA LEU A 39 5.29 0.92 9.60
C LEU A 39 5.12 1.39 8.14
N LEU A 40 6.22 1.53 7.41
CA LEU A 40 6.21 1.93 5.99
C LEU A 40 5.55 0.87 5.10
N ILE A 41 5.83 -0.42 5.33
CA ILE A 41 5.16 -1.53 4.65
C ILE A 41 3.64 -1.45 4.86
N LEU A 42 3.18 -1.24 6.10
CA LEU A 42 1.75 -1.13 6.40
C LEU A 42 1.10 0.06 5.69
N LYS A 43 1.81 1.19 5.56
CA LYS A 43 1.35 2.36 4.80
C LYS A 43 1.26 2.05 3.29
N GLY A 44 2.26 1.38 2.72
CA GLY A 44 2.25 0.94 1.32
C GLY A 44 1.06 0.04 0.99
N LEU A 45 0.83 -0.98 1.82
CA LEU A 45 -0.33 -1.90 1.70
C LEU A 45 -1.68 -1.16 1.79
N ALA A 46 -1.76 -0.09 2.60
CA ALA A 46 -2.97 0.73 2.67
C ALA A 46 -3.23 1.49 1.35
N GLN A 47 -2.18 1.92 0.65
CA GLN A 47 -2.31 2.56 -0.67
C GLN A 47 -2.66 1.55 -1.76
N GLU A 48 -2.06 0.35 -1.77
CA GLU A 48 -2.44 -0.72 -2.71
C GLU A 48 -3.93 -1.07 -2.59
N ARG A 49 -4.45 -1.14 -1.36
CA ARG A 49 -5.89 -1.32 -1.10
C ARG A 49 -6.73 -0.22 -1.74
N ARG A 50 -6.29 1.04 -1.66
CA ARG A 50 -6.99 2.20 -2.25
C ARG A 50 -6.88 2.22 -3.77
N ALA A 51 -5.77 1.75 -4.33
CA ALA A 51 -5.56 1.57 -5.75
C ALA A 51 -6.46 0.46 -6.36
N ARG A 52 -7.13 -0.36 -5.53
CA ARG A 52 -7.83 -1.60 -5.94
C ARG A 52 -6.92 -2.55 -6.72
N MET A 53 -5.61 -2.46 -6.48
CA MET A 53 -4.62 -3.38 -7.01
C MET A 53 -4.69 -4.63 -6.13
N SER A 54 -5.23 -5.71 -6.69
CA SER A 54 -5.48 -6.96 -6.00
C SER A 54 -4.16 -7.67 -5.66
N GLY A 55 -3.55 -7.34 -4.52
CA GLY A 55 -2.54 -8.17 -3.88
C GLY A 55 -3.18 -9.21 -2.95
N PRO A 56 -2.53 -10.36 -2.68
CA PRO A 56 -3.03 -11.32 -1.71
C PRO A 56 -3.29 -10.61 -0.38
N GLN A 57 -4.55 -10.65 0.07
CA GLN A 57 -4.97 -10.02 1.32
C GLN A 57 -4.23 -10.67 2.51
N VAL A 58 -3.09 -10.10 2.90
CA VAL A 58 -2.43 -10.39 4.18
C VAL A 58 -3.39 -10.12 5.37
N MET A 59 -4.43 -9.32 5.15
CA MET A 59 -5.44 -8.92 6.14
C MET A 59 -6.72 -9.79 6.20
N GLN A 60 -6.85 -10.90 5.46
CA GLN A 60 -7.95 -11.85 5.73
C GLN A 60 -7.76 -12.62 7.05
N LEU A 61 -6.58 -12.51 7.69
CA LEU A 61 -6.35 -13.01 9.05
C LEU A 61 -7.11 -12.21 10.12
N ILE A 62 -7.60 -11.00 9.80
CA ILE A 62 -8.31 -10.10 10.72
C ILE A 62 -9.70 -9.76 10.17
N LYS A 63 -10.42 -10.76 9.66
CA LYS A 63 -11.89 -10.70 9.62
C LYS A 63 -12.43 -11.71 10.62
N PRO A 64 -13.17 -11.29 11.66
CA PRO A 64 -14.00 -12.21 12.40
C PRO A 64 -14.96 -12.87 11.41
N ARG A 65 -14.92 -14.20 11.31
CA ARG A 65 -16.02 -14.96 10.73
C ARG A 65 -17.13 -14.93 11.77
N ILE A 66 -18.00 -13.94 11.70
CA ILE A 66 -19.27 -13.91 12.41
C ILE A 66 -20.34 -13.58 11.38
#